data_AF-A0A6M9PH30-F1
#
_entry.id   AF-A0A6M9PH30-F1
#
_cell.length_a   1.000
_cell.length_b   1.000
_cell.length_c   1.000
_cell.angle_alpha   90.00
_cell.angle_beta   90.00
_cell.angle_gamma   90.00
#
_symmetry.space_group_name_H-M   'P 1'
#
loop_
_entity.id
_entity.type
_entity.pdbx_description
1 polymer ?
#
loop_
_entity_poly.entity_id
_entity_poly.type
_entity_poly.pdbx_seq_one_letter_code
_entity_poly.pdbx_strand_id
1 'polypeptide(L)'
;MIDKNTDFYPQLIQDLLEDVNLEVHLSSSISDFIIIYSTNPVPDVISNPTIFFKTKMVINGASKCVTVIDSPQQQAENVNLVVNLLKFSDYRVFRVVKGWRLVCSKCNAISEGKIWRISPDICSATHNGIICGHKFTELDKTKVEN
;
A
#
# COMPACT_ATOMS: atom_id res chain seq x y z
N MET A 1 -10.30 6.21 20.27
CA MET A 1 -8.85 5.98 20.46
C MET A 1 -8.70 4.55 20.94
N ILE A 2 -8.08 3.65 20.17
CA ILE A 2 -8.03 2.23 20.51
C ILE A 2 -6.99 2.03 21.62
N ASP A 3 -7.38 1.38 22.72
CA ASP A 3 -6.48 1.10 23.85
C ASP A 3 -5.46 0.02 23.47
N LYS A 4 -4.18 0.41 23.46
CA LYS A 4 -3.03 -0.43 23.11
C LYS A 4 -2.82 -1.61 24.08
N ASN A 5 -3.46 -1.59 25.25
CA ASN A 5 -3.28 -2.58 26.31
C ASN A 5 -4.29 -3.74 26.28
N THR A 6 -5.16 -3.80 25.27
CA THR A 6 -6.11 -4.90 25.12
C THR A 6 -5.57 -5.97 24.19
N ASP A 7 -5.85 -7.25 24.47
CA ASP A 7 -5.48 -8.38 23.59
C ASP A 7 -6.13 -8.29 22.20
N PHE A 8 -7.12 -7.42 22.04
CA PHE A 8 -7.80 -7.12 20.79
C PHE A 8 -6.96 -6.26 19.84
N TYR A 9 -6.05 -5.43 20.37
CA TYR A 9 -5.24 -4.51 19.57
C TYR A 9 -4.23 -5.24 18.67
N PRO A 10 -3.45 -6.24 19.15
CA PRO A 10 -2.55 -7.03 18.30
C PRO A 10 -3.27 -7.77 17.19
N GLN A 11 -4.43 -8.40 17.46
CA GLN A 11 -5.18 -9.16 16.47
C GLN A 11 -5.72 -8.25 15.35
N LEU A 12 -6.31 -7.11 15.71
CA LEU A 12 -6.81 -6.15 14.73
C LEU A 12 -5.70 -5.63 13.80
N ILE A 13 -4.52 -5.35 14.38
CA ILE A 13 -3.35 -4.93 13.60
C ILE A 13 -2.86 -6.07 12.72
N GLN A 14 -2.81 -7.30 13.22
CA GLN A 14 -2.41 -8.47 12.45
C GLN A 14 -3.34 -8.69 11.26
N ASP A 15 -4.66 -8.65 11.46
CA ASP A 15 -5.65 -8.78 10.38
C ASP A 15 -5.46 -7.69 9.30
N LEU A 16 -5.14 -6.44 9.71
CA LEU A 16 -4.85 -5.34 8.79
C LEU A 16 -3.56 -5.55 7.98
N LEU A 17 -2.53 -6.15 8.58
CA LEU A 17 -1.26 -6.43 7.93
C LEU A 17 -1.39 -7.64 6.99
N GLU A 18 -2.18 -8.63 7.35
CA GLU A 18 -2.37 -9.83 6.53
C GLU A 18 -3.28 -9.60 5.32
N ASP A 19 -4.07 -8.51 5.29
CA ASP A 19 -4.89 -8.18 4.12
C ASP A 19 -4.04 -7.73 2.91
N VAL A 20 -3.97 -8.61 1.91
CA VAL A 20 -3.30 -8.42 0.62
C VAL A 20 -3.82 -7.24 -0.20
N ASN A 21 -4.95 -6.63 0.18
CA ASN A 21 -5.51 -5.48 -0.51
C ASN A 21 -5.16 -4.15 0.16
N LEU A 22 -4.39 -4.19 1.25
CA LEU A 22 -4.04 -3.01 2.02
C LEU A 22 -2.54 -2.71 1.97
N GLU A 23 -2.24 -1.43 2.08
CA GLU A 23 -0.91 -0.90 2.32
C GLU A 23 -1.02 -0.01 3.57
N VAL A 24 -0.32 -0.39 4.63
CA VAL A 24 -0.39 0.24 5.95
C VAL A 24 0.83 1.14 6.13
N HIS A 25 0.61 2.41 6.44
CA HIS A 25 1.69 3.37 6.68
C HIS A 25 1.76 3.71 8.15
N LEU A 26 2.97 3.57 8.69
CA LEU A 26 3.30 3.80 10.08
C LEU A 26 4.23 5.00 10.17
N SER A 27 3.93 5.90 11.10
CA SER A 27 4.78 7.06 11.41
C SER A 27 5.09 7.05 12.90
N SER A 28 6.29 7.47 13.27
CA SER A 28 6.65 7.79 14.64
C SER A 28 6.44 9.29 14.91
N SER A 29 6.24 9.67 16.16
CA SER A 29 6.18 11.08 16.58
C SER A 29 7.56 11.71 16.79
N ILE A 30 8.59 10.86 16.94
CA ILE A 30 9.97 11.25 17.23
C ILE A 30 10.86 11.18 15.97
N SER A 31 10.41 10.52 14.90
CA SER A 31 11.19 10.41 13.66
C SER A 31 10.38 10.72 12.40
N ASP A 32 11.06 11.30 11.41
CA ASP A 32 10.50 11.63 10.09
C ASP A 32 10.43 10.42 9.15
N PHE A 33 10.48 9.20 9.69
CA PHE A 33 10.47 7.98 8.91
C PHE A 33 9.05 7.42 8.78
N ILE A 34 8.74 6.94 7.57
CA ILE A 34 7.50 6.24 7.29
C ILE A 34 7.83 4.79 6.93
N ILE A 35 7.26 3.86 7.70
CA ILE A 35 7.31 2.44 7.36
C ILE A 35 6.03 2.14 6.58
N ILE A 36 6.21 1.67 5.35
CA ILE A 36 5.12 1.22 4.49
C ILE A 36 5.17 -0.30 4.49
N TYR A 37 4.13 -0.91 5.05
CA TYR A 37 3.95 -2.35 5.05
C TYR A 37 2.91 -2.73 3.99
N SER A 38 3.26 -3.66 3.10
CA SER A 38 2.31 -4.19 2.12
C SER A 38 2.64 -5.64 1.76
N THR A 39 1.58 -6.45 1.68
CA THR A 39 1.63 -7.86 1.27
C THR A 39 1.31 -8.05 -0.22
N ASN A 40 1.31 -6.96 -1.00
CA ASN A 40 0.99 -6.98 -2.43
C ASN A 40 1.93 -7.91 -3.21
N PRO A 41 1.40 -8.85 -4.03
CA PRO A 41 2.24 -9.62 -4.92
C PRO A 41 2.92 -8.69 -5.94
N VAL A 42 4.20 -8.89 -6.19
CA VAL A 42 4.87 -8.22 -7.31
C VAL A 42 4.40 -8.90 -8.59
N PRO A 43 3.96 -8.14 -9.60
CA PRO A 43 3.70 -8.71 -10.91
C PRO A 43 5.03 -9.23 -11.47
N ASP A 44 5.24 -10.54 -11.37
CA ASP A 44 6.30 -11.22 -12.08
C ASP A 44 5.93 -11.25 -13.55
N VAL A 45 6.60 -10.41 -14.33
CA VAL A 45 6.50 -10.41 -15.78
C VAL A 45 7.27 -11.64 -16.23
N ILE A 46 6.63 -12.81 -16.26
CA ILE A 46 6.74 -13.85 -17.32
C ILE A 46 6.39 -15.28 -16.86
N SER A 47 6.49 -15.71 -15.59
CA SER A 47 6.38 -17.17 -15.38
C SER A 47 5.82 -17.74 -14.08
N ASN A 48 5.79 -17.07 -12.93
CA ASN A 48 5.11 -17.64 -11.76
C ASN A 48 4.66 -16.53 -10.80
N PRO A 49 3.47 -16.58 -10.19
CA PRO A 49 3.10 -15.62 -9.15
C PRO A 49 3.94 -15.91 -7.90
N THR A 50 5.17 -15.42 -7.86
CA THR A 50 5.97 -15.43 -6.64
C THR A 50 5.46 -14.30 -5.76
N ILE A 51 4.83 -14.67 -4.64
CA ILE A 51 4.25 -13.77 -3.65
C ILE A 51 5.39 -13.05 -2.95
N PHE A 52 5.85 -11.95 -3.54
CA PHE A 52 6.89 -11.13 -2.95
C PHE A 52 6.24 -10.07 -2.06
N PHE A 53 6.24 -10.27 -0.73
CA PHE A 53 5.73 -9.26 0.20
C PHE A 53 6.76 -8.12 0.35
N LYS A 54 6.33 -6.87 0.49
CA LYS A 54 7.23 -5.70 0.48
C LYS A 54 7.09 -4.88 1.75
N THR A 55 8.17 -4.80 2.53
CA THR A 55 8.34 -3.75 3.53
C THR A 55 9.21 -2.64 2.93
N LYS A 56 8.63 -1.45 2.76
CA LYS A 56 9.35 -0.29 2.25
C LYS A 56 9.56 0.72 3.37
N MET A 57 10.83 1.02 3.68
CA MET A 57 11.18 2.08 4.61
C MET A 57 11.49 3.36 3.82
N VAL A 58 10.69 4.40 4.05
CA VAL A 58 10.93 5.73 3.51
C VAL A 58 11.55 6.60 4.60
N ILE A 59 12.72 7.15 4.29
CA ILE A 59 13.49 7.99 5.19
C ILE A 59 13.62 9.38 4.55
N ASN A 60 13.06 10.41 5.18
CA ASN A 60 13.09 11.80 4.70
C ASN A 60 12.60 11.95 3.24
N GLY A 61 11.53 11.24 2.88
CA GLY A 61 10.97 11.22 1.52
C GLY A 61 11.74 10.36 0.51
N ALA A 62 12.95 9.90 0.83
CA ALA A 62 13.71 8.98 -0.01
C ALA A 62 13.42 7.52 0.38
N SER A 63 13.14 6.68 -0.62
CA SER A 63 12.94 5.24 -0.42
C SER A 63 14.31 4.59 -0.16
N LYS A 64 14.60 4.22 1.10
CA LYS A 64 15.94 3.73 1.47
C LYS A 64 16.07 2.21 1.50
N CYS A 65 15.00 1.49 1.84
CA CYS A 65 15.04 0.03 1.93
C CYS A 65 13.74 -0.58 1.40
N VAL A 66 13.87 -1.56 0.52
CA VAL A 66 12.78 -2.43 0.08
C VAL A 66 13.19 -3.84 0.43
N THR A 67 12.62 -4.38 1.50
CA THR A 67 12.79 -5.79 1.84
C THR A 67 11.77 -6.58 1.04
N VAL A 68 12.24 -7.49 0.20
CA VAL A 68 11.43 -8.50 -0.46
C VAL A 68 11.34 -9.69 0.49
N ILE A 69 10.12 -10.05 0.86
CA ILE A 69 9.80 -11.17 1.73
C ILE A 69 9.48 -12.35 0.80
N ASP A 70 10.23 -13.44 0.93
CA ASP A 70 10.16 -14.60 0.05
C ASP A 70 9.68 -15.88 0.75
N SER A 71 9.39 -15.80 2.05
CA SER A 71 8.97 -16.94 2.86
C SER A 71 7.91 -16.57 3.92
N PRO A 72 7.02 -17.52 4.30
CA PRO A 72 6.04 -17.32 5.37
C PRO A 72 6.68 -16.95 6.72
N GLN A 73 7.89 -17.48 7.00
CA GLN A 73 8.61 -17.16 8.22
C GLN A 73 9.01 -15.68 8.26
N GLN A 74 9.61 -15.16 7.19
CA GLN A 74 9.94 -13.73 7.10
C GLN A 74 8.69 -12.84 7.15
N GLN A 75 7.56 -13.31 6.59
CA GLN A 75 6.29 -12.60 6.70
C GLN A 75 5.86 -12.47 8.18
N ALA A 76 5.87 -13.57 8.93
CA ALA A 76 5.55 -13.58 10.36
C ALA A 76 6.51 -12.68 11.17
N GLU A 77 7.81 -12.72 10.88
CA GLU A 77 8.81 -11.85 11.51
C GLU A 77 8.52 -10.36 11.25
N ASN A 78 8.13 -10.00 10.02
CA ASN A 78 7.77 -8.62 9.68
C ASN A 78 6.46 -8.17 10.33
N VAL A 79 5.43 -9.03 10.38
CA VAL A 79 4.18 -8.75 11.10
C VAL A 79 4.48 -8.48 12.57
N ASN A 80 5.26 -9.37 13.20
CA ASN A 80 5.68 -9.22 14.59
C ASN A 80 6.45 -7.92 14.84
N LEU A 81 7.36 -7.54 13.93
CA LEU A 81 8.06 -6.26 14.01
C LEU A 81 7.07 -5.08 14.02
N VAL A 82 6.12 -5.04 13.08
CA VAL A 82 5.14 -3.95 13.01
C VAL A 82 4.25 -3.91 14.26
N VAL A 83 3.77 -5.06 14.72
CA VAL A 83 2.99 -5.16 15.98
C VAL A 83 3.80 -4.61 17.15
N ASN A 84 5.08 -4.99 17.26
CA ASN A 84 5.96 -4.50 18.32
C ASN A 84 6.21 -3.00 18.23
N LEU A 85 6.38 -2.45 17.02
CA LEU A 85 6.51 -1.00 16.82
C LEU A 85 5.24 -0.27 17.28
N LEU A 86 4.05 -0.78 16.96
CA LEU A 86 2.79 -0.18 17.37
C LEU A 86 2.52 -0.29 18.88
N LYS A 87 2.91 -1.42 19.49
CA LYS A 87 2.65 -1.73 20.90
C LYS A 87 3.66 -1.08 21.85
N PHE A 88 4.95 -1.17 21.54
CA PHE A 88 6.03 -0.80 22.44
C PHE A 88 6.82 0.43 22.01
N SER A 89 6.58 0.95 20.81
CA SER A 89 7.18 2.19 20.33
C SER A 89 6.11 3.26 20.12
N ASP A 90 6.55 4.47 19.77
CA ASP A 90 5.69 5.63 19.54
C ASP A 90 5.07 5.64 18.13
N TYR A 91 5.21 4.54 17.40
CA TYR A 91 4.61 4.39 16.07
C TYR A 91 3.08 4.35 16.17
N ARG A 92 2.47 4.91 15.13
CA ARG A 92 1.02 4.90 14.90
C ARG A 92 0.75 4.64 13.43
N VAL A 93 -0.33 3.90 13.16
CA VAL A 93 -0.93 3.87 11.83
C VAL A 93 -1.50 5.25 11.56
N PHE A 94 -1.00 5.94 10.53
CA PHE A 94 -1.54 7.24 10.13
C PHE A 94 -2.29 7.18 8.79
N ARG A 95 -2.08 6.11 8.01
CA ARG A 95 -2.75 5.93 6.72
C ARG A 95 -2.89 4.45 6.39
N VAL A 96 -4.06 4.07 5.90
CA VAL A 96 -4.33 2.75 5.31
C VAL A 96 -4.82 2.97 3.88
N VAL A 97 -4.09 2.42 2.91
CA VAL A 97 -4.35 2.59 1.48
C VAL A 97 -4.89 1.30 0.92
N LYS A 98 -6.03 1.34 0.24
CA LYS A 98 -6.69 0.15 -0.35
C LYS A 98 -6.59 0.06 -1.87
N GLY A 99 -6.15 1.14 -2.51
CA GLY A 99 -6.19 1.23 -3.96
C GLY A 99 -5.60 2.51 -4.52
N TRP A 100 -5.71 2.60 -5.83
CA TRP A 100 -5.47 3.82 -6.59
C TRP A 100 -6.75 4.23 -7.30
N ARG A 101 -6.87 5.54 -7.53
CA ARG A 101 -7.90 6.17 -8.33
C ARG A 101 -7.24 7.09 -9.35
N LEU A 102 -7.65 6.95 -10.59
CA LEU A 102 -7.27 7.80 -11.71
C LEU A 102 -8.48 8.63 -12.12
N VAL A 103 -8.26 9.93 -12.31
CA VAL A 103 -9.25 10.84 -12.88
C VAL A 103 -8.67 11.44 -14.15
N CYS A 104 -9.25 11.11 -15.30
CA CYS A 104 -8.75 11.60 -16.58
C CYS A 104 -9.01 13.10 -16.72
N SER A 105 -7.96 13.92 -16.73
CA SER A 105 -8.08 15.37 -16.92
C SER A 105 -8.77 15.79 -18.24
N LYS A 106 -8.73 14.95 -19.28
CA LYS A 106 -9.33 15.25 -20.59
C LYS A 106 -10.83 14.98 -20.65
N CYS A 107 -11.30 13.88 -20.05
CA CYS A 107 -12.69 13.43 -20.20
C CYS A 107 -13.42 13.14 -18.88
N ASN A 108 -12.76 13.39 -17.74
CA ASN A 108 -13.25 13.19 -16.38
C ASN A 108 -13.67 11.75 -16.04
N ALA A 109 -13.34 10.78 -16.89
CA ALA A 109 -13.55 9.38 -16.58
C ALA A 109 -12.72 8.97 -15.36
N ILE A 110 -13.35 8.18 -14.48
CA ILE A 110 -12.73 7.67 -13.27
C ILE A 110 -12.39 6.20 -13.49
N SER A 111 -11.18 5.80 -13.09
CA SER A 111 -10.76 4.41 -13.04
C SER A 111 -10.18 4.10 -11.68
N GLU A 112 -10.52 2.95 -11.10
CA GLU A 112 -10.05 2.56 -9.77
C GLU A 112 -9.52 1.14 -9.80
N GLY A 113 -8.56 0.86 -8.93
CA GLY A 113 -7.99 -0.47 -8.79
C GLY A 113 -7.41 -0.70 -7.41
N LYS A 114 -7.22 -1.99 -7.07
CA LYS A 114 -6.55 -2.40 -5.84
C LYS A 114 -5.09 -1.97 -5.86
N ILE A 115 -4.50 -1.78 -4.68
CA ILE A 115 -3.15 -1.19 -4.54
C ILE A 115 -2.05 -2.06 -5.19
N TRP A 116 -2.25 -3.38 -5.25
CA TRP A 116 -1.36 -4.32 -5.95
C TRP A 116 -1.53 -4.34 -7.48
N ARG A 117 -2.62 -3.81 -8.03
CA ARG A 117 -2.82 -3.76 -9.48
C ARG A 117 -2.02 -2.61 -10.07
N ILE A 118 -1.33 -2.86 -11.17
CA ILE A 118 -0.76 -1.80 -12.00
C ILE A 118 -1.91 -0.90 -12.49
N SER A 119 -1.76 0.41 -12.28
CA SER A 119 -2.69 1.39 -12.83
C SER A 119 -2.45 1.53 -14.34
N PRO A 120 -3.50 1.65 -15.17
CA PRO A 120 -3.32 1.85 -16.61
C PRO A 120 -2.60 3.18 -16.87
N ASP A 121 -1.76 3.19 -17.90
CA ASP A 121 -1.04 4.40 -18.32
C ASP A 121 -1.90 5.30 -19.24
N ILE A 122 -3.00 4.77 -19.77
CA ILE A 122 -3.85 5.45 -20.76
C ILE A 122 -5.33 5.29 -20.41
N CYS A 123 -6.09 6.37 -20.57
CA CYS A 123 -7.54 6.39 -20.40
C CYS A 123 -8.24 5.62 -21.54
N SER A 124 -8.94 4.56 -21.18
CA SER A 124 -9.72 3.70 -22.09
C SER A 124 -11.21 4.08 -22.18
N ALA A 125 -11.63 5.19 -21.57
CA ALA A 125 -13.02 5.62 -21.59
C ALA A 125 -13.47 6.03 -22.99
N THR A 126 -14.68 5.65 -23.36
CA THR A 126 -15.29 5.98 -24.65
C THR A 126 -16.28 7.14 -24.47
N HIS A 127 -16.09 8.21 -25.24
CA HIS A 127 -17.02 9.34 -25.32
C HIS A 127 -17.48 9.51 -26.77
N ASN A 128 -18.80 9.48 -27.00
CA ASN A 128 -19.41 9.58 -28.33
C ASN A 128 -18.83 8.57 -29.36
N GLY A 129 -18.56 7.34 -28.91
CA GLY A 129 -18.00 6.29 -29.77
C GLY A 129 -16.49 6.40 -30.03
N ILE A 130 -15.79 7.38 -29.47
CA ILE A 130 -14.34 7.58 -29.61
C ILE A 130 -13.65 7.29 -28.27
N ILE A 131 -12.59 6.48 -28.29
CA ILE A 131 -11.75 6.21 -27.11
C ILE A 131 -10.91 7.45 -26.79
N CYS A 132 -10.88 7.86 -25.51
CA CYS A 132 -10.19 9.06 -25.06
C CYS A 132 -8.68 9.05 -25.38
N GLY A 133 -8.00 7.94 -25.05
CA GLY A 133 -6.57 7.74 -25.33
C GLY A 133 -5.62 8.68 -24.57
N HIS A 134 -6.12 9.44 -23.60
CA HIS A 134 -5.30 10.36 -22.82
C HIS A 134 -4.32 9.60 -21.93
N LYS A 135 -3.03 9.96 -21.97
CA LYS A 135 -2.00 9.38 -21.12
C LYS A 135 -2.09 9.97 -19.71
N PHE A 136 -2.21 9.13 -18.70
CA PHE A 136 -2.23 9.56 -17.31
C PHE A 136 -0.85 10.04 -16.85
N THR A 137 -0.87 11.02 -15.95
CA THR A 137 0.29 11.55 -15.23
C THR A 137 0.15 11.28 -13.73
N GLU A 138 1.20 11.52 -12.95
CA GLU A 138 1.14 11.39 -11.49
C GLU A 138 0.09 12.32 -10.86
N LEU A 139 -0.25 13.44 -11.50
CA LEU A 139 -1.29 14.35 -11.02
C LEU A 139 -2.70 13.77 -11.16
N ASP A 140 -2.91 12.87 -12.12
CA ASP A 140 -4.20 12.20 -12.32
C ASP A 140 -4.41 11.07 -11.32
N LYS A 141 -3.34 10.65 -10.62
CA LYS A 141 -3.32 9.47 -9.74
C LYS A 141 -3.36 9.86 -8.28
N THR A 142 -4.35 9.31 -7.59
CA THR A 142 -4.51 9.46 -6.13
C THR A 142 -4.56 8.09 -5.48
N LYS A 143 -4.07 8.02 -4.23
CA LYS A 143 -4.23 6.82 -3.39
C LYS A 143 -5.60 6.87 -2.73
N VAL A 144 -6.31 5.74 -2.76
CA VAL A 144 -7.61 5.59 -2.10
C VAL A 144 -7.38 5.11 -0.69
N GLU A 145 -7.82 5.91 0.28
CA GLU A 145 -7.71 5.62 1.70
C GLU A 145 -8.98 4.94 2.23
N ASN A 146 -8.84 4.24 3.36
CA ASN A 146 -9.96 3.62 4.07
C ASN A 146 -10.45 4.49 5.23
#